data_AF-A0A6S6TAJ2-F1
#
_entry.id   AF-A0A6S6TAJ2-F1
#
_cell.length_a   1.000
_cell.length_b   1.000
_cell.length_c   1.000
_cell.angle_alpha   90.00
_cell.angle_beta   90.00
_cell.angle_gamma   90.00
#
_symmetry.space_group_name_H-M   'P 1'
#
loop_
_entity.id
_entity.type
_entity.pdbx_description
1 polymer ?
#
loop_
_entity_poly.entity_id
_entity_poly.type
_entity_poly.pdbx_seq_one_letter_code
_entity_poly.pdbx_strand_id
1 'polypeptide(L)'
;KIADEEVNRTVSLERVLQVIYARLEETFIIIAKMVEKTNLQNKLGSGIVFTGGMSKVKGLQDLINAIFQNTPVRIANPKKLNGVFGNIYDSTNSVAIGLNLYEHGNFTPYEIDYKKELRHHHKDIEKEEQKRKLLESVQNDDEDNTIKNLTTIHQEKTESKKNVFSSVKLKYNDTIKKISKLF
;
A
#
# COMPACT_ATOMS: atom_id res chain seq x y z
N LYS A 1 -2.71 56.61 3.39
CA LYS A 1 -3.18 55.55 2.47
C LYS A 1 -2.09 55.33 1.43
N ILE A 2 -1.26 54.31 1.61
CA ILE A 2 -0.37 53.82 0.56
C ILE A 2 -0.85 52.38 0.37
N ALA A 3 -1.54 52.18 -0.74
CA ALA A 3 -1.89 50.84 -1.18
C ALA A 3 -0.58 50.21 -1.66
N ASP A 4 -0.19 49.09 -1.07
CA ASP A 4 0.82 48.23 -1.65
C ASP A 4 0.30 47.78 -3.02
N GLU A 5 0.79 48.41 -4.08
CA GLU A 5 0.63 47.90 -5.44
C GLU A 5 1.29 46.52 -5.49
N GLU A 6 0.55 45.50 -5.92
CA GLU A 6 1.09 44.18 -6.21
C GLU A 6 2.16 44.30 -7.32
N VAL A 7 3.42 44.49 -6.93
CA VAL A 7 4.55 44.49 -7.87
C VAL A 7 4.78 43.06 -8.35
N ASN A 8 4.12 42.71 -9.45
CA ASN A 8 4.33 41.45 -10.14
C ASN A 8 5.73 41.43 -10.79
N ARG A 9 6.66 40.70 -10.17
CA ARG A 9 8.00 40.47 -10.74
C ARG A 9 7.98 39.24 -11.64
N THR A 10 8.24 39.44 -12.92
CA THR A 10 8.45 38.35 -13.87
C THR A 10 9.83 37.74 -13.67
N VAL A 11 9.91 36.41 -13.61
CA VAL A 11 11.17 35.66 -13.54
C VAL A 11 11.24 34.68 -14.70
N SER A 12 12.45 34.38 -15.19
CA SER A 12 12.61 33.38 -16.25
C SER A 12 12.31 31.99 -15.72
N LEU A 13 11.67 31.16 -16.55
CA LEU A 13 11.38 29.76 -16.23
C LEU A 13 12.66 28.98 -15.91
N GLU A 14 13.76 29.27 -16.61
CA GLU A 14 15.07 28.65 -16.38
C GLU A 14 15.59 28.92 -14.96
N ARG A 15 15.47 30.17 -14.47
CA ARG A 15 15.85 30.53 -13.09
C ARG A 15 15.05 29.72 -12.07
N VAL A 16 13.74 29.58 -12.30
CA VAL A 16 12.86 28.81 -11.41
C VAL A 16 13.24 27.32 -11.44
N LEU A 17 13.49 26.76 -12.61
CA LEU A 17 13.90 25.36 -12.76
C LEU A 17 15.22 25.07 -12.04
N GLN A 18 16.22 25.95 -12.17
CA GLN A 18 17.49 25.81 -11.45
C GLN A 18 17.28 25.72 -9.94
N VAL A 19 16.43 26.59 -9.38
CA VAL A 19 16.12 26.57 -7.95
C VAL A 19 15.39 25.29 -7.55
N ILE A 20 14.43 24.82 -8.37
CA ILE A 20 13.72 23.56 -8.13
C ILE A 20 14.71 22.39 -8.13
N TYR A 21 15.53 22.24 -9.18
CA TYR A 21 16.50 21.14 -9.27
C TYR A 21 17.49 21.13 -8.11
N ALA A 22 18.03 22.30 -7.73
CA ALA A 22 18.92 22.41 -6.58
C ALA A 22 18.26 21.92 -5.28
N ARG A 23 16.98 22.24 -5.07
CA ARG A 23 16.22 21.77 -3.91
C ARG A 23 15.92 20.27 -3.94
N LEU A 24 15.63 19.72 -5.11
CA LEU A 24 15.41 18.28 -5.25
C LEU A 24 16.69 17.49 -4.97
N GLU A 25 17.81 17.95 -5.53
CA GLU A 25 19.13 17.37 -5.30
C GLU A 25 19.50 17.40 -3.81
N GLU A 26 19.39 18.58 -3.18
CA GLU A 26 19.64 18.75 -1.74
C GLU A 26 18.80 17.77 -0.90
N THR A 27 17.48 17.72 -1.17
CA THR A 27 16.54 16.86 -0.45
C THR A 27 16.92 15.39 -0.59
N PHE A 28 17.25 14.96 -1.80
CA PHE A 28 17.63 13.57 -2.06
C PHE A 28 18.98 13.19 -1.47
N ILE A 29 19.96 14.09 -1.45
CA ILE A 29 21.23 13.87 -0.75
C ILE A 29 20.99 13.68 0.75
N ILE A 30 20.10 14.48 1.35
CA ILE A 30 19.73 14.33 2.77
C ILE A 30 19.08 12.97 3.01
N ILE A 31 18.14 12.57 2.16
CA ILE A 31 17.48 11.26 2.26
C ILE A 31 18.48 10.12 2.09
N ALA A 32 19.39 10.19 1.10
CA ALA A 32 20.43 9.19 0.88
C ALA A 32 21.30 9.01 2.13
N LYS A 33 21.77 10.12 2.73
CA LYS A 33 22.52 10.11 4.00
C LYS A 33 21.73 9.54 5.17
N MET A 34 20.42 9.80 5.24
CA MET A 34 19.56 9.20 6.27
C MET A 34 19.46 7.69 6.08
N VAL A 35 19.24 7.22 4.85
CA VAL A 35 19.18 5.79 4.54
C VAL A 35 20.51 5.10 4.87
N GLU A 36 21.65 5.70 4.51
CA GLU A 36 23.00 5.23 4.89
C GLU A 36 23.14 5.04 6.40
N LYS A 37 22.74 6.06 7.19
CA LYS A 37 22.84 6.02 8.66
C LYS A 37 22.03 4.91 9.31
N THR A 38 20.95 4.46 8.70
CA THR A 38 20.11 3.40 9.28
C THR A 38 20.71 1.99 9.12
N ASN A 39 21.82 1.83 8.39
CA ASN A 39 22.39 0.52 8.01
C ASN A 39 21.37 -0.43 7.33
N LEU A 40 20.25 0.11 6.83
CA LEU A 40 19.21 -0.67 6.16
C LEU A 40 19.54 -0.96 4.69
N GLN A 41 20.59 -0.37 4.12
CA GLN A 41 20.92 -0.51 2.69
C GLN A 41 20.99 -1.97 2.23
N ASN A 42 21.66 -2.82 3.01
CA ASN A 42 21.79 -4.25 2.71
C ASN A 42 20.47 -5.04 2.90
N LYS A 43 19.46 -4.43 3.53
CA LYS A 43 18.12 -4.99 3.74
C LYS A 43 17.08 -4.45 2.75
N LEU A 44 17.41 -3.42 1.97
CA LEU A 44 16.53 -2.83 0.94
C LEU A 44 16.54 -3.64 -0.36
N GLY A 45 16.31 -4.96 -0.28
CA GLY A 45 16.37 -5.86 -1.45
C GLY A 45 15.38 -5.51 -2.58
N SER A 46 14.35 -4.70 -2.31
CA SER A 46 13.39 -4.19 -3.31
C SER A 46 13.65 -2.75 -3.79
N GLY A 47 14.70 -2.11 -3.27
CA GLY A 47 15.05 -0.73 -3.61
C GLY A 47 14.16 0.34 -2.97
N ILE A 48 14.30 1.57 -3.47
CA ILE A 48 13.54 2.75 -3.04
C ILE A 48 12.51 3.11 -4.11
N VAL A 49 11.31 3.49 -3.66
CA VAL A 49 10.22 3.91 -4.54
C VAL A 49 9.89 5.36 -4.27
N PHE A 50 9.98 6.19 -5.32
CA PHE A 50 9.50 7.57 -5.30
C PHE A 50 8.07 7.62 -5.83
N THR A 51 7.23 8.40 -5.17
CA THR A 51 5.83 8.60 -5.54
C THR A 51 5.39 10.03 -5.20
N GLY A 52 4.09 10.33 -5.22
CA GLY A 52 3.57 11.67 -4.94
C GLY A 52 3.64 12.62 -6.15
N GLY A 53 3.30 13.89 -5.93
CA GLY A 53 3.31 14.92 -6.98
C GLY A 53 4.71 15.31 -7.45
N MET A 54 5.70 15.26 -6.56
CA MET A 54 7.10 15.51 -6.91
C MET A 54 7.61 14.57 -8.00
N SER A 55 7.09 13.34 -8.06
CA SER A 55 7.43 12.34 -9.08
C SER A 55 7.09 12.76 -10.52
N LYS A 56 6.36 13.86 -10.71
CA LYS A 56 6.04 14.44 -12.02
C LYS A 56 7.07 15.42 -12.55
N VAL A 57 8.07 15.78 -11.76
CA VAL A 57 9.15 16.64 -12.23
C VAL A 57 9.90 15.92 -13.35
N LYS A 58 10.05 16.59 -14.49
CA LYS A 58 10.77 16.06 -15.65
C LYS A 58 12.23 15.79 -15.27
N GLY A 59 12.80 14.67 -15.73
CA GLY A 59 14.19 14.30 -15.42
C GLY A 59 14.42 13.89 -13.96
N LEU A 60 13.36 13.72 -13.15
CA LEU A 60 13.53 13.26 -11.77
C LEU A 60 14.15 11.87 -11.69
N GLN A 61 13.76 10.95 -12.59
CA GLN A 61 14.30 9.58 -12.63
C GLN A 61 15.83 9.58 -12.82
N ASP A 62 16.35 10.49 -13.65
CA ASP A 62 17.79 10.62 -13.89
C ASP A 62 18.50 11.17 -12.65
N LEU A 63 17.91 12.19 -12.02
CA LEU A 63 18.44 12.79 -10.78
C LEU A 63 18.52 11.76 -9.65
N ILE A 64 17.46 10.98 -9.42
CA ILE A 64 17.49 9.95 -8.35
C ILE A 64 18.50 8.84 -8.68
N ASN A 65 18.62 8.42 -9.94
CA ASN A 65 19.60 7.40 -10.33
C ASN A 65 21.03 7.88 -10.09
N ALA A 66 21.32 9.16 -10.33
CA ALA A 66 22.63 9.75 -10.10
C ALA A 66 23.00 9.81 -8.60
N ILE A 67 22.01 10.05 -7.73
CA ILE A 67 22.21 10.17 -6.28
C ILE A 67 22.26 8.79 -5.61
N PHE A 68 21.39 7.85 -6.01
CA PHE A 68 21.26 6.53 -5.40
C PHE A 68 21.98 5.44 -6.22
N GLN A 69 23.29 5.57 -6.39
CA GLN A 69 24.08 4.71 -7.30
C GLN A 69 24.07 3.22 -6.91
N ASN A 70 24.06 2.93 -5.61
CA ASN A 70 24.14 1.56 -5.07
C ASN A 70 22.78 0.99 -4.65
N THR A 71 21.67 1.66 -4.97
CA THR A 71 20.34 1.24 -4.54
C THR A 71 19.38 1.38 -5.71
N PRO A 72 18.65 0.32 -6.10
CA PRO A 72 17.70 0.42 -7.20
C PRO A 72 16.59 1.41 -6.82
N VAL A 73 16.36 2.41 -7.67
CA VAL A 73 15.33 3.43 -7.44
C VAL A 73 14.39 3.53 -8.62
N ARG A 74 13.10 3.76 -8.35
CA ARG A 74 12.09 3.94 -9.39
C ARG A 74 10.99 4.88 -8.97
N ILE A 75 10.36 5.51 -9.95
CA ILE A 75 9.09 6.20 -9.77
C ILE A 75 7.95 5.19 -9.95
N ALA A 76 6.97 5.19 -9.03
CA ALA A 76 5.82 4.29 -9.11
C ALA A 76 4.47 5.01 -8.95
N ASN A 77 3.49 4.48 -9.67
CA ASN A 77 2.07 4.83 -9.56
C ASN A 77 1.37 3.88 -8.57
N PRO A 78 0.24 4.31 -7.97
CA PRO A 78 -0.49 3.47 -7.04
C PRO A 78 -1.15 2.28 -7.74
N LYS A 79 -1.41 1.21 -6.96
CA LYS A 79 -2.10 0.02 -7.46
C LYS A 79 -3.51 0.37 -7.94
N LYS A 80 -3.95 -0.31 -9.00
CA LYS A 80 -5.31 -0.12 -9.52
C LYS A 80 -6.35 -0.69 -8.54
N LEU A 81 -7.39 0.09 -8.30
CA LEU A 81 -8.58 -0.29 -7.54
C LEU A 81 -9.64 -0.82 -8.50
N ASN A 82 -10.22 -1.98 -8.21
CA ASN A 82 -11.33 -2.51 -9.01
C ASN A 82 -12.57 -1.60 -8.84
N GLY A 83 -13.29 -1.35 -9.94
CA GLY A 83 -14.52 -0.56 -9.91
C GLY A 83 -14.34 0.95 -9.82
N VAL A 84 -13.11 1.47 -9.90
CA VAL A 84 -12.85 2.90 -10.01
C VAL A 84 -12.63 3.28 -11.47
N PHE A 85 -13.41 4.25 -11.95
CA PHE A 85 -13.37 4.75 -13.31
C PHE A 85 -12.63 6.10 -13.35
N GLY A 86 -11.86 6.34 -14.42
CA GLY A 86 -11.10 7.57 -14.63
C GLY A 86 -9.59 7.42 -14.44
N ASN A 87 -8.85 8.49 -14.75
CA ASN A 87 -7.38 8.52 -14.71
C ASN A 87 -6.85 8.99 -13.34
N ILE A 88 -7.19 8.28 -12.28
CA ILE A 88 -6.73 8.61 -10.92
C ILE A 88 -5.46 7.86 -10.52
N TYR A 89 -4.98 6.92 -11.34
CA TYR A 89 -3.82 6.05 -11.03
C TYR A 89 -2.50 6.76 -11.34
N ASP A 90 -2.37 7.94 -10.75
CA ASP A 90 -1.23 8.82 -10.87
C ASP A 90 -0.46 8.86 -9.54
N SER A 91 0.86 9.01 -9.60
CA SER A 91 1.70 9.17 -8.42
C SER A 91 1.23 10.32 -7.52
N THR A 92 0.58 11.36 -8.05
CA THR A 92 -0.02 12.45 -7.27
C THR A 92 -1.09 11.95 -6.30
N ASN A 93 -1.77 10.85 -6.63
CA ASN A 93 -2.92 10.31 -5.88
C ASN A 93 -2.55 9.10 -5.02
N SER A 94 -1.26 8.79 -4.90
CA SER A 94 -0.79 7.58 -4.21
C SER A 94 -1.19 7.52 -2.74
N VAL A 95 -1.24 8.66 -2.06
CA VAL A 95 -1.68 8.71 -0.66
C VAL A 95 -3.16 8.35 -0.54
N ALA A 96 -4.03 8.99 -1.33
CA ALA A 96 -5.47 8.75 -1.28
C ALA A 96 -5.82 7.28 -1.62
N ILE A 97 -5.20 6.73 -2.67
CA ILE A 97 -5.40 5.33 -3.05
C ILE A 97 -4.80 4.38 -2.01
N GLY A 98 -3.63 4.70 -1.45
CA GLY A 98 -3.00 3.93 -0.39
C GLY A 98 -3.86 3.83 0.86
N LEU A 99 -4.46 4.94 1.31
CA LEU A 99 -5.38 4.97 2.44
C LEU A 99 -6.64 4.14 2.20
N ASN A 100 -7.19 4.20 0.99
CA ASN A 100 -8.35 3.38 0.65
C ASN A 100 -7.99 1.89 0.64
N LEU A 101 -6.87 1.51 0.03
CA LEU A 101 -6.35 0.14 0.06
C LEU A 101 -6.13 -0.36 1.49
N TYR A 102 -5.57 0.51 2.34
CA TYR A 102 -5.30 0.24 3.75
C TYR A 102 -6.57 -0.12 4.52
N GLU A 103 -7.61 0.70 4.40
CA GLU A 103 -8.91 0.48 5.05
C GLU A 103 -9.58 -0.82 4.58
N HIS A 104 -9.40 -1.19 3.31
CA HIS A 104 -9.90 -2.44 2.74
C HIS A 104 -9.05 -3.67 3.09
N GLY A 105 -8.10 -3.55 4.02
CA GLY A 105 -7.29 -4.68 4.50
C GLY A 105 -6.10 -5.05 3.59
N ASN A 106 -5.71 -4.18 2.66
CA ASN A 106 -4.51 -4.35 1.83
C ASN A 106 -3.27 -3.69 2.48
N PHE A 107 -3.17 -3.79 3.80
CA PHE A 107 -1.99 -3.35 4.57
C PHE A 107 -0.85 -4.35 4.46
N THR A 108 0.34 -3.96 4.93
CA THR A 108 1.47 -4.89 5.00
C THR A 108 1.26 -5.90 6.14
N PRO A 109 1.47 -7.21 5.91
CA PRO A 109 1.39 -8.18 6.99
C PRO A 109 2.37 -7.80 8.11
N TYR A 110 1.95 -7.97 9.36
CA TYR A 110 2.79 -7.72 10.54
C TYR A 110 3.21 -6.26 10.72
N GLU A 111 2.40 -5.31 10.28
CA GLU A 111 2.62 -3.90 10.57
C GLU A 111 2.03 -3.51 11.93
N ILE A 112 2.70 -2.59 12.63
CA ILE A 112 2.19 -1.95 13.84
C ILE A 112 1.47 -0.68 13.42
N ASP A 113 0.17 -0.58 13.68
CA ASP A 113 -0.62 0.59 13.33
C ASP A 113 -0.43 1.76 14.32
N TYR A 114 -1.13 2.88 14.09
CA TYR A 114 -1.05 4.06 14.97
C TYR A 114 -1.59 3.81 16.38
N LYS A 115 -2.42 2.79 16.58
CA LYS A 115 -2.92 2.34 17.89
C LYS A 115 -1.93 1.40 18.58
N LYS A 116 -0.79 1.12 17.95
CA LYS A 116 0.20 0.12 18.37
C LYS A 116 -0.34 -1.30 18.33
N GLU A 117 -1.37 -1.55 17.51
CA GLU A 117 -1.92 -2.88 17.30
C GLU A 117 -1.22 -3.56 16.12
N LEU A 118 -0.83 -4.81 16.31
CA LEU A 118 -0.22 -5.61 15.25
C LEU A 118 -1.31 -6.08 14.28
N ARG A 119 -1.20 -5.67 13.03
CA ARG A 119 -2.13 -6.06 11.96
C ARG A 119 -1.68 -7.36 11.31
N HIS A 120 -2.63 -8.28 11.15
CA HIS A 120 -2.45 -9.55 10.43
C HIS A 120 -3.54 -9.70 9.37
N HIS A 121 -3.27 -10.39 8.27
CA HIS A 121 -4.36 -10.77 7.38
C HIS A 121 -5.28 -11.75 8.10
N HIS A 122 -6.59 -11.54 7.96
CA HIS A 122 -7.61 -12.41 8.56
C HIS A 122 -7.39 -13.91 8.24
N LYS A 123 -6.83 -14.22 7.06
CA LYS A 123 -6.46 -15.59 6.64
C LYS A 123 -5.33 -16.22 7.47
N ASP A 124 -4.48 -15.42 8.09
CA ASP A 124 -3.37 -15.90 8.91
C ASP A 124 -3.83 -16.10 10.36
N ILE A 125 -4.82 -15.33 10.83
CA ILE A 125 -5.51 -15.54 12.12
C ILE A 125 -6.20 -16.92 12.12
N GLU A 126 -6.99 -17.22 11.08
CA GLU A 126 -7.67 -18.52 10.94
C GLU A 126 -6.68 -19.70 10.89
N LYS A 127 -5.55 -19.56 10.19
CA LYS A 127 -4.52 -20.60 10.11
C LYS A 127 -3.77 -20.81 11.42
N GLU A 128 -3.45 -19.73 12.14
CA GLU A 128 -2.80 -19.77 13.46
C GLU A 128 -3.72 -20.39 14.51
N GLU A 129 -5.01 -20.09 14.47
CA GLU A 129 -6.02 -20.65 15.38
C GLU A 129 -6.31 -22.13 15.07
N GLN A 130 -6.37 -22.50 13.78
CA GLN A 130 -6.44 -23.91 13.34
C GLN A 130 -5.16 -24.68 13.71
N LYS A 131 -3.98 -24.06 13.57
CA LYS A 131 -2.70 -24.66 13.94
C LYS A 131 -2.55 -24.82 15.45
N ARG A 132 -3.00 -23.85 16.25
CA ARG A 132 -3.06 -23.95 17.72
C ARG A 132 -3.98 -25.09 18.16
N LYS A 133 -5.20 -25.15 17.61
CA LYS A 133 -6.14 -26.25 17.87
C LYS A 133 -5.57 -27.62 17.47
N LEU A 134 -4.82 -27.68 16.36
CA LEU A 134 -4.16 -28.92 15.91
C LEU A 134 -2.99 -29.32 16.83
N LEU A 135 -2.18 -28.37 17.28
CA LEU A 135 -1.06 -28.62 18.20
C LEU A 135 -1.54 -29.07 19.58
N GLU A 136 -2.62 -28.48 20.08
CA GLU A 136 -3.28 -28.89 21.34
C GLU A 136 -3.86 -30.31 21.25
N SER A 137 -4.32 -30.74 20.06
CA SER A 137 -4.82 -32.11 19.85
C SER A 137 -3.72 -33.16 19.67
N VAL A 138 -2.48 -32.79 19.33
CA VAL A 138 -1.36 -33.75 19.17
C VAL A 138 -0.68 -34.07 20.50
N GLN A 139 -0.87 -33.23 21.52
CA GLN A 139 -0.34 -33.48 22.88
C GLN A 139 -1.25 -34.36 23.74
N ASN A 140 -2.48 -34.61 23.30
CA ASN A 140 -3.41 -35.55 23.92
C ASN A 140 -3.58 -36.69 22.91
N ASP A 141 -2.98 -37.86 23.14
CA ASP A 141 -2.89 -39.01 22.21
C ASP A 141 -4.26 -39.65 21.84
N ASP A 142 -5.22 -38.88 21.31
CA ASP A 142 -6.54 -39.31 20.86
C ASP A 142 -6.59 -39.31 19.31
N GLU A 143 -6.18 -40.42 18.70
CA GLU A 143 -6.12 -40.58 17.23
C GLU A 143 -7.48 -40.35 16.54
N ASP A 144 -8.59 -40.74 17.19
CA ASP A 144 -9.95 -40.59 16.64
C ASP A 144 -10.41 -39.13 16.54
N ASN A 145 -10.00 -38.26 17.47
CA ASN A 145 -10.31 -36.83 17.41
C ASN A 145 -9.49 -36.12 16.34
N THR A 146 -8.26 -36.59 16.10
CA THR A 146 -7.36 -36.05 15.09
C THR A 146 -7.95 -36.26 13.68
N ILE A 147 -8.40 -37.49 13.35
CA ILE A 147 -8.95 -37.82 12.02
C ILE A 147 -10.27 -37.07 11.75
N LYS A 148 -11.15 -36.91 12.76
CA LYS A 148 -12.43 -36.20 12.66
C LYS A 148 -12.26 -34.70 12.43
N ASN A 149 -11.20 -34.11 12.99
CA ASN A 149 -10.88 -32.70 12.80
C ASN A 149 -10.21 -32.44 11.44
N LEU A 150 -9.36 -33.35 10.94
CA LEU A 150 -8.81 -33.25 9.57
C LEU A 150 -9.92 -33.28 8.50
N THR A 151 -10.99 -34.04 8.71
CA THR A 151 -12.15 -34.10 7.81
C THR A 151 -13.00 -32.83 7.88
N THR A 152 -13.23 -32.30 9.09
CA THR A 152 -13.98 -31.05 9.30
C THR A 152 -13.27 -29.83 8.68
N ILE A 153 -11.94 -29.73 8.81
CA ILE A 153 -11.12 -28.66 8.20
C ILE A 153 -11.17 -28.71 6.66
N HIS A 154 -11.29 -29.90 6.07
CA HIS A 154 -11.43 -30.05 4.62
C HIS A 154 -12.81 -29.58 4.13
N GLN A 155 -13.87 -29.83 4.91
CA GLN A 155 -15.23 -29.37 4.62
C GLN A 155 -15.36 -27.84 4.75
N GLU A 156 -14.87 -27.22 5.82
CA GLU A 156 -14.93 -25.75 6.03
C GLU A 156 -14.16 -24.95 4.95
N LYS A 157 -13.04 -25.49 4.43
CA LYS A 157 -12.31 -24.87 3.29
C LYS A 157 -13.12 -24.86 1.98
N THR A 158 -14.02 -25.82 1.79
CA THR A 158 -14.90 -25.85 0.62
C THR A 158 -16.13 -24.97 0.79
N GLU A 159 -16.65 -24.83 2.02
CA GLU A 159 -17.77 -23.95 2.36
C GLU A 159 -17.40 -22.46 2.42
N SER A 160 -16.23 -22.11 2.97
CA SER A 160 -15.73 -20.72 2.96
C SER A 160 -15.56 -20.17 1.54
N LYS A 161 -15.08 -20.98 0.58
CA LYS A 161 -15.03 -20.60 -0.85
C LYS A 161 -16.42 -20.36 -1.45
N LYS A 162 -17.42 -21.17 -1.09
CA LYS A 162 -18.83 -20.99 -1.53
C LYS A 162 -19.47 -19.75 -0.89
N ASN A 163 -19.20 -19.48 0.39
CA ASN A 163 -19.75 -18.35 1.13
C ASN A 163 -19.16 -16.99 0.70
N VAL A 164 -17.88 -16.94 0.34
CA VAL A 164 -17.28 -15.73 -0.27
C VAL A 164 -17.92 -15.46 -1.63
N PHE A 165 -18.18 -16.50 -2.44
CA PHE A 165 -18.86 -16.33 -3.73
C PHE A 165 -20.33 -15.90 -3.59
N SER A 166 -21.07 -16.44 -2.62
CA SER A 166 -22.47 -16.09 -2.37
C SER A 166 -22.62 -14.67 -1.81
N SER A 167 -21.74 -14.26 -0.89
CA SER A 167 -21.75 -12.91 -0.30
C SER A 167 -21.37 -11.81 -1.30
N VAL A 168 -20.44 -12.08 -2.22
CA VAL A 168 -20.13 -11.17 -3.35
C VAL A 168 -21.33 -11.07 -4.31
N LYS A 169 -22.03 -12.17 -4.59
CA LYS A 169 -23.21 -12.19 -5.46
C LYS A 169 -24.41 -11.46 -4.85
N LEU A 170 -24.61 -11.58 -3.54
CA LEU A 170 -25.65 -10.86 -2.79
C LEU A 170 -25.39 -9.35 -2.77
N LYS A 171 -24.16 -8.90 -2.46
CA LYS A 171 -23.79 -7.48 -2.49
C LYS A 171 -23.94 -6.85 -3.88
N TYR A 172 -23.61 -7.59 -4.93
CA TYR A 172 -23.83 -7.15 -6.31
C TYR A 172 -25.32 -6.93 -6.60
N ASN A 173 -26.18 -7.89 -6.25
CA ASN A 173 -27.62 -7.80 -6.47
C ASN A 173 -28.27 -6.66 -5.67
N ASP A 174 -27.85 -6.43 -4.42
CA ASP A 174 -28.37 -5.32 -3.61
C ASP A 174 -27.97 -3.94 -4.19
N THR A 175 -26.79 -3.87 -4.82
CA THR A 175 -26.31 -2.65 -5.48
C THR A 175 -27.12 -2.36 -6.75
N ILE A 176 -27.37 -3.38 -7.58
CA ILE A 176 -28.25 -3.26 -8.76
C ILE A 176 -29.66 -2.85 -8.36
N LYS A 177 -30.21 -3.43 -7.28
CA LYS A 177 -31.54 -3.11 -6.77
C LYS A 177 -31.67 -1.70 -6.19
N LYS A 178 -30.57 -1.14 -5.67
CA LYS A 178 -30.50 0.26 -5.24
C LYS A 178 -30.43 1.22 -6.43
N ILE A 179 -29.64 0.89 -7.45
CA ILE A 179 -29.52 1.69 -8.67
C ILE A 179 -30.85 1.70 -9.44
N SER A 180 -31.55 0.56 -9.54
CA SER A 180 -32.87 0.48 -10.19
C SER A 180 -34.00 1.18 -9.42
N LYS A 181 -33.73 1.71 -8.22
CA LYS A 181 -34.67 2.51 -7.42
C LYS A 181 -34.38 4.01 -7.52
N LEU A 182 -33.25 4.39 -8.10
CA LEU A 182 -32.78 5.77 -8.28
C LEU A 182 -33.08 6.30 -9.69
N PHE A 183 -33.57 5.45 -10.59
CA PHE A 183 -34.11 5.75 -11.92
C PHE A 183 -35.52 5.17 -12.00
#